data_AF-A0A9X8DZZ2-F1
#
_entry.id   AF-A0A9X8DZZ2-F1
#
_cell.length_a   1.000
_cell.length_b   1.000
_cell.length_c   1.000
_cell.angle_alpha   90.00
_cell.angle_beta   90.00
_cell.angle_gamma   90.00
#
_symmetry.space_group_name_H-M   'P 1'
#
loop_
_entity.id
_entity.type
_entity.pdbx_description
1 polymer ?
#
loop_
_entity_poly.entity_id
_entity_poly.type
_entity_poly.pdbx_seq_one_letter_code
_entity_poly.pdbx_strand_id
1 'polypeptide(L)'
;MSTRSRDRVKAVRDLEWVMSSPHLLSSEGDVFLSPAMCLRILDDPVTIAWLEGLHVDPTPLHTFLGQQLRRIDKTSLDLGVYFTSLVEYWLRACPALCNDRLVVAASSAQLKFVFRCNESPWLSIAPCHSIHMHWEASVKFFLLCEPTTTTTTTSSFINLGLTAGGETLASRIAKMQRKVRMCTENASVSRWLSAHFEWTQANVVIQSHILLRGYLYYPLALLASTTSTLSSTRVELPSAINADHLRGWWSSDVEADLIRTTPPSSRFAILPKLFWLSKVSSAPSNDDDHTQHIVGGPGVPSLPLLSRADVVAACRAHFSSSPTAKPLVVAELRESEHATTFVEVSRGAFIAQLSLALGDDGISYSVVKAEVARVLMHRKGRYLVQCLVVLVEEEDGNLFRIGQLMLDARGLVHADDDDDGGIDHVMTTIIPDKTKWWSVRFLLKAKHVLGGASASSPRHDQ
;
A
#
# COMPACT_ATOMS: atom_id res chain seq x y z
N MET A 1 14.63 13.68 25.92
CA MET A 1 13.63 12.60 25.75
C MET A 1 13.15 12.20 27.14
N SER A 2 11.97 12.69 27.51
CA SER A 2 11.36 12.48 28.82
C SER A 2 10.76 11.06 28.91
N THR A 3 10.84 10.48 30.10
CA THR A 3 10.33 9.18 30.58
C THR A 3 8.81 8.99 30.45
N ARG A 4 8.22 9.30 29.28
CA ARG A 4 6.77 9.33 29.07
C ARG A 4 6.16 7.99 28.66
N SER A 5 5.58 7.36 29.68
CA SER A 5 4.43 6.44 29.71
C SER A 5 4.57 5.07 29.03
N ARG A 6 4.50 4.04 29.88
CA ARG A 6 4.46 2.60 29.55
C ARG A 6 3.23 2.18 28.72
N ASP A 7 2.25 3.05 28.48
CA ASP A 7 0.97 2.71 27.85
C ASP A 7 0.58 3.60 26.66
N ARG A 8 1.52 3.84 25.73
CA ARG A 8 1.18 4.56 24.49
C ARG A 8 0.25 3.73 23.60
N VAL A 9 -0.98 4.21 23.45
CA VAL A 9 -2.01 3.63 22.57
C VAL A 9 -1.49 3.40 21.15
N LYS A 10 -1.60 2.16 20.67
CA LYS A 10 -1.09 1.73 19.36
C LYS A 10 -1.58 2.60 18.19
N ALA A 11 -2.88 2.89 18.10
CA ALA A 11 -3.44 3.67 17.00
C ALA A 11 -2.84 5.08 16.92
N VAL A 12 -2.53 5.68 18.08
CA VAL A 12 -1.89 7.00 18.17
C VAL A 12 -0.41 6.90 17.78
N ARG A 13 0.30 5.83 18.16
CA ARG A 13 1.67 5.57 17.66
C ARG A 13 1.72 5.39 16.15
N ASP A 14 0.71 4.74 15.56
CA ASP A 14 0.59 4.66 14.10
C ASP A 14 0.29 6.02 13.47
N LEU A 15 -0.53 6.85 14.12
CA LEU A 15 -0.82 8.22 13.69
C LEU A 15 0.47 9.07 13.69
N GLU A 16 1.26 9.02 14.77
CA GLU A 16 2.59 9.66 14.85
C GLU A 16 3.53 9.12 13.75
N TRP A 17 3.50 7.81 13.50
CA TRP A 17 4.34 7.16 12.49
C TRP A 17 4.08 7.69 11.07
N VAL A 18 2.85 8.08 10.72
CA VAL A 18 2.53 8.66 9.39
C VAL A 18 3.43 9.85 9.06
N MET A 19 3.63 10.74 10.03
CA MET A 19 4.39 11.98 9.86
C MET A 19 5.88 11.80 10.17
N SER A 20 6.22 10.97 11.15
CA SER A 20 7.61 10.80 11.61
C SER A 20 8.42 9.77 10.82
N SER A 21 7.78 8.77 10.20
CA SER A 21 8.50 7.77 9.42
C SER A 21 9.14 8.39 8.18
N PRO A 22 10.32 7.96 7.75
CA PRO A 22 10.96 8.43 6.53
C PRO A 22 10.22 7.93 5.28
N HIS A 23 10.40 8.63 4.15
CA HIS A 23 9.93 8.10 2.87
C HIS A 23 10.78 6.90 2.44
N LEU A 24 10.22 6.02 1.61
CA LEU A 24 11.00 4.94 1.00
C LEU A 24 12.05 5.47 0.00
N LEU A 25 11.76 6.60 -0.61
CA LEU A 25 12.54 7.17 -1.71
C LEU A 25 13.16 8.51 -1.27
N SER A 26 14.34 8.80 -1.80
CA SER A 26 15.00 10.08 -1.61
C SER A 26 14.21 11.19 -2.33
N SER A 27 14.33 12.41 -1.83
CA SER A 27 13.59 13.57 -2.33
C SER A 27 14.14 14.14 -3.64
N GLU A 28 14.87 13.36 -4.45
CA GLU A 28 15.35 13.83 -5.75
C GLU A 28 14.15 14.21 -6.63
N GLY A 29 13.93 15.53 -6.79
CA GLY A 29 12.89 16.11 -7.66
C GLY A 29 11.76 16.90 -6.98
N ASP A 30 11.87 17.33 -5.72
CA ASP A 30 10.90 18.22 -5.01
C ASP A 30 9.45 17.71 -4.85
N VAL A 31 9.15 16.48 -5.28
CA VAL A 31 7.78 15.95 -5.27
C VAL A 31 7.41 15.26 -3.96
N PHE A 32 8.36 14.85 -3.12
CA PHE A 32 8.05 14.22 -1.84
C PHE A 32 7.68 15.27 -0.79
N LEU A 33 6.79 14.90 0.14
CA LEU A 33 6.50 15.77 1.27
C LEU A 33 7.80 16.00 2.06
N SER A 34 8.15 17.26 2.32
CA SER A 34 9.42 17.56 2.99
C SER A 34 9.46 16.94 4.40
N PRO A 35 10.52 16.19 4.76
CA PRO A 35 10.70 15.72 6.14
C PRO A 35 10.71 16.88 7.14
N ALA A 36 11.29 18.03 6.76
CA ALA A 36 11.31 19.22 7.60
C ALA A 36 9.89 19.78 7.84
N MET A 37 8.99 19.70 6.85
CA MET A 37 7.59 20.08 7.05
C MET A 37 6.90 19.14 8.03
N CYS A 38 7.11 17.82 7.91
CA CYS A 38 6.54 16.84 8.82
C CYS A 38 7.04 17.05 10.27
N LEU A 39 8.35 17.27 10.43
CA LEU A 39 8.97 17.54 11.74
C LEU A 39 8.44 18.84 12.36
N ARG A 40 8.33 19.93 11.60
CA ARG A 40 7.75 21.18 12.11
C ARG A 40 6.31 21.00 12.61
N ILE A 41 5.49 20.22 11.91
CA ILE A 41 4.12 19.91 12.35
C ILE A 41 4.14 19.10 13.64
N LEU A 42 5.02 18.09 13.74
CA LEU A 42 5.16 17.23 14.91
C LEU A 42 5.73 17.95 16.14
N ASP A 43 6.66 18.89 15.93
CA ASP A 43 7.32 19.67 16.98
C ASP A 43 6.48 20.88 17.43
N ASP A 44 5.37 21.17 16.74
CA ASP A 44 4.45 22.24 17.15
C ASP A 44 3.84 21.91 18.53
N PRO A 45 3.92 22.83 19.52
CA PRO A 45 3.41 22.57 20.87
C PRO A 45 1.93 22.17 20.92
N VAL A 46 1.09 22.70 20.01
CA VAL A 46 -0.33 22.39 19.94
C VAL A 46 -0.53 20.98 19.40
N THR A 47 0.25 20.56 18.40
CA THR A 47 0.26 19.18 17.89
C THR A 47 0.71 18.20 18.98
N ILE A 48 1.78 18.53 19.71
CA ILE A 48 2.27 17.68 20.82
C ILE A 48 1.18 17.50 21.88
N ALA A 49 0.55 18.59 22.32
CA ALA A 49 -0.52 18.54 23.31
C ALA A 49 -1.73 17.71 22.81
N TRP A 50 -2.07 17.83 21.53
CA TRP A 50 -3.14 17.06 20.90
C TRP A 50 -2.83 15.55 20.85
N LEU A 51 -1.62 15.16 20.45
CA LEU A 51 -1.20 13.75 20.41
C LEU A 51 -1.13 13.13 21.82
N GLU A 52 -0.61 13.85 22.81
CA GLU A 52 -0.63 13.40 24.21
C GLU A 52 -2.07 13.25 24.72
N GLY A 53 -2.97 14.18 24.36
CA GLY A 53 -4.40 14.06 24.63
C GLY A 53 -5.02 12.80 24.04
N LEU A 54 -4.66 12.44 22.80
CA LEU A 54 -5.11 11.19 22.17
C LEU A 54 -4.54 9.93 22.83
N HIS A 55 -3.34 10.01 23.42
CA HIS A 55 -2.80 8.91 24.21
C HIS A 55 -3.58 8.70 25.52
N VAL A 56 -4.12 9.77 26.11
CA VAL A 56 -4.98 9.70 27.30
C VAL A 56 -6.40 9.23 26.94
N ASP A 57 -7.00 9.80 25.89
CA ASP A 57 -8.30 9.40 25.38
C ASP A 57 -8.25 9.16 23.85
N PRO A 58 -8.05 7.90 23.41
CA PRO A 58 -7.98 7.57 21.99
C PRO A 58 -9.37 7.43 21.35
N THR A 59 -10.45 7.65 22.09
CA THR A 59 -11.83 7.44 21.60
C THR A 59 -12.11 8.16 20.29
N PRO A 60 -11.75 9.45 20.10
CA PRO A 60 -12.01 10.15 18.84
C PRO A 60 -11.35 9.49 17.63
N LEU A 61 -10.10 9.05 17.78
CA LEU A 61 -9.35 8.37 16.73
C LEU A 61 -9.94 6.98 16.44
N HIS A 62 -10.24 6.20 17.48
CA HIS A 62 -10.84 4.87 17.31
C HIS A 62 -12.24 4.93 16.69
N THR A 63 -13.07 5.90 17.08
CA THR A 63 -14.38 6.12 16.48
C THR A 63 -14.25 6.44 14.99
N PHE A 64 -13.32 7.34 14.62
CA PHE A 64 -13.07 7.69 13.24
C PHE A 64 -12.59 6.47 12.42
N LEU A 65 -11.56 5.77 12.88
CA LEU A 65 -11.03 4.58 12.22
C LEU A 65 -12.07 3.46 12.12
N GLY A 66 -12.85 3.25 13.18
CA GLY A 66 -13.93 2.26 13.21
C GLY A 66 -15.01 2.55 12.16
N GLN A 67 -15.37 3.82 11.95
CA GLN A 67 -16.32 4.22 10.89
C GLN A 67 -15.75 3.97 9.49
N GLN A 68 -14.47 4.29 9.25
CA GLN A 68 -13.84 4.07 7.95
C GLN A 68 -13.68 2.57 7.64
N LEU A 69 -13.25 1.77 8.61
CA LEU A 69 -12.99 0.34 8.43
C LEU A 69 -14.27 -0.49 8.33
N ARG A 70 -15.39 -0.07 8.95
CA ARG A 70 -16.71 -0.73 8.80
C ARG A 70 -17.24 -0.69 7.37
N ARG A 71 -16.80 0.26 6.55
CA ARG A 71 -17.20 0.39 5.14
C ARG A 71 -16.49 -0.61 4.22
N ILE A 72 -15.58 -1.42 4.77
CA ILE A 72 -14.73 -2.35 4.04
C ILE A 72 -15.12 -3.78 4.45
N ASP A 73 -15.07 -4.71 3.49
CA ASP A 73 -15.26 -6.12 3.76
C ASP A 73 -14.23 -6.63 4.80
N LYS A 74 -14.73 -7.17 5.92
CA LYS A 74 -13.94 -7.60 7.09
C LYS A 74 -12.93 -8.71 6.76
N THR A 75 -13.09 -9.38 5.63
CA THR A 75 -12.19 -10.45 5.17
C THR A 75 -10.84 -9.93 4.63
N SER A 76 -10.74 -8.62 4.34
CA SER A 76 -9.49 -7.97 3.98
C SER A 76 -9.41 -6.56 4.56
N LEU A 77 -8.99 -6.46 5.82
CA LEU A 77 -8.51 -5.18 6.35
C LEU A 77 -7.27 -4.78 5.54
N ASP A 78 -7.48 -3.99 4.50
CA ASP A 78 -6.40 -3.53 3.65
C ASP A 78 -5.63 -2.42 4.38
N LEU A 79 -4.38 -2.73 4.74
CA LEU A 79 -3.44 -1.81 5.38
C LEU A 79 -3.36 -0.46 4.65
N GLY A 80 -3.55 -0.48 3.33
CA GLY A 80 -3.63 0.75 2.53
C GLY A 80 -4.74 1.68 2.98
N VAL A 81 -5.93 1.15 3.30
CA VAL A 81 -7.06 1.95 3.76
C VAL A 81 -6.83 2.47 5.17
N TYR A 82 -6.36 1.63 6.08
CA TYR A 82 -5.99 2.04 7.44
C TYR A 82 -5.00 3.22 7.42
N PHE A 83 -3.92 3.11 6.65
CA PHE A 83 -2.94 4.18 6.50
C PHE A 83 -3.57 5.46 5.92
N THR A 84 -4.40 5.36 4.87
CA THR A 84 -5.06 6.55 4.32
C THR A 84 -6.04 7.20 5.30
N SER A 85 -6.70 6.41 6.16
CA SER A 85 -7.57 6.95 7.21
C SER A 85 -6.76 7.70 8.28
N LEU A 86 -5.55 7.24 8.62
CA LEU A 86 -4.67 8.00 9.52
C LEU A 86 -4.24 9.34 8.90
N VAL A 87 -3.92 9.37 7.60
CA VAL A 87 -3.61 10.61 6.87
C VAL A 87 -4.83 11.54 6.86
N GLU A 88 -6.02 11.01 6.59
CA GLU A 88 -7.25 11.79 6.64
C GLU A 88 -7.50 12.38 8.03
N TYR A 89 -7.24 11.61 9.09
CA TYR A 89 -7.41 12.07 10.46
C TYR A 89 -6.45 13.22 10.78
N TRP A 90 -5.18 13.16 10.35
CA TRP A 90 -4.27 14.30 10.42
C TRP A 90 -4.89 15.55 9.76
N LEU A 91 -5.32 15.43 8.50
CA LEU A 91 -5.86 16.55 7.74
C LEU A 91 -7.17 17.13 8.32
N ARG A 92 -7.96 16.33 9.04
CA ARG A 92 -9.23 16.78 9.62
C ARG A 92 -9.10 17.31 11.05
N ALA A 93 -8.23 16.71 11.86
CA ALA A 93 -8.25 16.86 13.30
C ALA A 93 -6.99 17.50 13.89
N CYS A 94 -5.87 17.52 13.15
CA CYS A 94 -4.66 18.16 13.65
C CYS A 94 -4.88 19.68 13.72
N PRO A 95 -4.79 20.28 14.93
CA PRO A 95 -5.13 21.69 15.13
C PRO A 95 -4.19 22.62 14.36
N ALA A 96 -2.94 22.22 14.18
CA ALA A 96 -1.95 23.09 13.58
C ALA A 96 -2.09 23.13 12.03
N LEU A 97 -2.69 22.11 11.40
CA LEU A 97 -2.91 22.06 9.94
C LEU A 97 -3.87 23.13 9.41
N CYS A 98 -4.74 23.70 10.24
CA CYS A 98 -5.60 24.85 9.91
C CYS A 98 -6.26 24.76 8.52
N ASN A 99 -6.72 23.54 8.17
CA ASN A 99 -7.35 23.28 6.87
C ASN A 99 -8.77 23.85 6.88
N ASP A 100 -9.06 24.75 5.94
CA ASP A 100 -10.42 25.31 5.81
C ASP A 100 -11.28 24.54 4.80
N ARG A 101 -10.64 23.76 3.92
CA ARG A 101 -11.31 22.88 2.97
C ARG A 101 -10.50 21.62 2.73
N LEU A 102 -11.16 20.47 2.78
CA LEU A 102 -10.58 19.16 2.50
C LEU A 102 -11.54 18.34 1.65
N VAL A 103 -11.01 17.75 0.57
CA VAL A 103 -11.69 16.73 -0.23
C VAL A 103 -10.83 15.47 -0.23
N VAL A 104 -11.46 14.35 0.13
CA VAL A 104 -10.86 13.02 0.20
C VAL A 104 -11.38 12.17 -0.94
N ALA A 105 -10.48 11.46 -1.62
CA ALA A 105 -10.77 10.55 -2.73
C ALA A 105 -11.65 11.20 -3.80
N ALA A 106 -11.12 12.23 -4.46
CA ALA A 106 -11.76 12.86 -5.62
C ALA A 106 -11.77 11.89 -6.80
N SER A 107 -12.68 10.92 -6.79
CA SER A 107 -12.74 9.78 -7.72
C SER A 107 -12.83 10.21 -9.19
N SER A 108 -13.53 11.32 -9.47
CA SER A 108 -13.59 11.95 -10.79
C SER A 108 -12.26 12.53 -11.26
N ALA A 109 -11.37 12.92 -10.34
CA ALA A 109 -10.06 13.50 -10.61
C ALA A 109 -8.88 12.53 -10.32
N GLN A 110 -9.17 11.34 -9.77
CA GLN A 110 -8.19 10.33 -9.32
C GLN A 110 -7.16 10.85 -8.29
N LEU A 111 -7.48 11.93 -7.58
CA LEU A 111 -6.65 12.52 -6.52
C LEU A 111 -7.03 11.96 -5.15
N LYS A 112 -6.04 11.75 -4.27
CA LYS A 112 -6.28 11.19 -2.94
C LYS A 112 -6.71 12.22 -1.92
N PHE A 113 -5.90 13.24 -1.68
CA PHE A 113 -6.22 14.31 -0.74
C PHE A 113 -5.97 15.64 -1.41
N VAL A 114 -6.99 16.50 -1.48
CA VAL A 114 -6.85 17.88 -1.93
C VAL A 114 -7.38 18.76 -0.83
N PHE A 115 -6.57 19.71 -0.37
CA PHE A 115 -6.94 20.57 0.75
C PHE A 115 -6.34 21.95 0.59
N ARG A 116 -6.95 22.90 1.28
CA ARG A 116 -6.48 24.28 1.34
C ARG A 116 -6.01 24.55 2.77
N CYS A 117 -4.75 24.95 2.88
CA CYS A 117 -4.16 25.42 4.13
C CYS A 117 -4.19 26.94 4.13
N ASN A 118 -4.69 27.50 5.23
CA ASN A 118 -4.46 28.91 5.53
C ASN A 118 -3.05 29.09 6.12
N GLU A 119 -2.58 30.34 6.12
CA GLU A 119 -1.27 30.71 6.64
C GLU A 119 -0.96 29.97 7.94
N SER A 120 0.09 29.15 7.88
CA SER A 120 0.58 28.40 9.03
C SER A 120 2.09 28.61 9.11
N PRO A 121 2.66 28.81 10.32
CA PRO A 121 4.07 29.18 10.51
C PRO A 121 5.10 28.21 9.90
N TRP A 122 4.72 27.00 9.49
CA TRP A 122 5.61 26.07 8.79
C TRP A 122 5.58 26.18 7.26
N LEU A 123 4.64 26.91 6.67
CA LEU A 123 4.67 27.25 5.25
C LEU A 123 5.52 28.52 5.19
N SER A 124 6.81 28.39 4.83
CA SER A 124 7.75 29.53 4.71
C SER A 124 7.43 30.43 3.50
N ILE A 125 6.14 30.63 3.22
CA ILE A 125 5.59 31.33 2.06
C ILE A 125 5.02 32.66 2.58
N ALA A 126 5.23 33.72 1.80
CA ALA A 126 4.88 35.10 2.12
C ALA A 126 3.42 35.29 2.63
N PRO A 127 3.13 36.36 3.39
CA PRO A 127 1.93 36.52 4.24
C PRO A 127 0.65 36.91 3.47
N CYS A 128 0.42 36.29 2.32
CA CYS A 128 -0.88 36.30 1.69
C CYS A 128 -0.97 35.10 0.75
N HIS A 129 -2.17 34.54 0.64
CA HIS A 129 -2.60 33.43 -0.23
C HIS A 129 -2.66 32.06 0.47
N SER A 130 -3.90 31.61 0.66
CA SER A 130 -4.24 30.22 0.95
C SER A 130 -3.54 29.27 -0.04
N ILE A 131 -2.85 28.25 0.47
CA ILE A 131 -2.09 27.31 -0.36
C ILE A 131 -2.93 26.07 -0.59
N HIS A 132 -3.02 25.66 -1.86
CA HIS A 132 -3.71 24.45 -2.24
C HIS A 132 -2.71 23.31 -2.31
N MET A 133 -2.98 22.26 -1.56
CA MET A 133 -2.14 21.08 -1.43
C MET A 133 -2.84 19.88 -2.04
N HIS A 134 -2.08 19.06 -2.74
CA HIS A 134 -2.49 17.72 -3.14
C HIS A 134 -1.51 16.70 -2.57
N TRP A 135 -1.99 15.73 -1.80
CA TRP A 135 -1.16 14.64 -1.28
C TRP A 135 -1.57 13.30 -1.90
N GLU A 136 -0.62 12.65 -2.59
CA GLU A 136 -0.73 11.25 -3.00
C GLU A 136 -0.05 10.36 -1.94
N ALA A 137 -0.85 9.84 -1.01
CA ALA A 137 -0.36 9.02 0.09
C ALA A 137 -0.42 7.52 -0.20
N SER A 138 0.63 6.77 0.10
CA SER A 138 0.67 5.32 -0.04
C SER A 138 1.60 4.69 1.00
N VAL A 139 1.20 3.55 1.57
CA VAL A 139 2.09 2.68 2.33
C VAL A 139 2.41 1.41 1.52
N LYS A 140 3.70 1.04 1.45
CA LYS A 140 4.17 -0.12 0.68
C LYS A 140 5.33 -0.84 1.35
N PHE A 141 5.42 -2.14 1.09
CA PHE A 141 6.40 -3.03 1.67
C PHE A 141 7.02 -3.81 0.52
N PHE A 142 8.34 -3.75 0.37
CA PHE A 142 9.04 -4.41 -0.73
C PHE A 142 10.17 -5.29 -0.21
N LEU A 143 10.37 -6.44 -0.84
CA LEU A 143 11.49 -7.35 -0.64
C LEU A 143 12.54 -7.06 -1.70
N LEU A 144 13.81 -6.94 -1.32
CA LEU A 144 14.91 -7.06 -2.26
C LEU A 144 15.04 -8.53 -2.66
N CYS A 145 14.69 -8.84 -3.91
CA CYS A 145 14.83 -10.16 -4.51
C CYS A 145 16.18 -10.19 -5.25
N GLU A 146 16.98 -11.22 -4.96
CA GLU A 146 18.28 -11.53 -5.58
C GLU A 146 19.11 -10.34 -6.09
N PRO A 147 20.13 -9.88 -5.36
CA PRO A 147 21.18 -9.06 -5.97
C PRO A 147 21.99 -9.97 -6.92
N THR A 148 21.50 -10.18 -8.14
CA THR A 148 22.22 -10.90 -9.21
C THR A 148 23.51 -10.19 -9.61
N THR A 149 23.66 -8.93 -9.20
CA THR A 149 24.83 -8.06 -9.41
C THR A 149 25.23 -7.34 -8.12
N THR A 150 26.48 -6.86 -8.04
CA THR A 150 26.97 -6.00 -6.95
C THR A 150 26.18 -4.69 -6.81
N THR A 151 25.45 -4.30 -7.87
CA THR A 151 24.56 -3.15 -7.92
C THR A 151 23.10 -3.60 -7.91
N THR A 152 22.26 -2.97 -7.10
CA THR A 152 20.81 -3.22 -7.09
C THR A 152 20.06 -2.09 -7.80
N THR A 153 18.89 -2.40 -8.35
CA THR A 153 18.02 -1.40 -8.99
C THR A 153 16.69 -1.31 -8.24
N THR A 154 15.91 -0.25 -8.47
CA THR A 154 14.54 -0.17 -7.95
C THR A 154 13.61 -1.24 -8.51
N SER A 155 13.98 -1.92 -9.60
CA SER A 155 13.21 -3.05 -10.14
C SER A 155 13.47 -4.35 -9.38
N SER A 156 14.61 -4.46 -8.67
CA SER A 156 14.95 -5.60 -7.81
C SER A 156 14.09 -5.69 -6.55
N PHE A 157 13.31 -4.65 -6.25
CA PHE A 157 12.42 -4.59 -5.11
C PHE A 157 10.99 -4.98 -5.51
N ILE A 158 10.49 -6.09 -4.99
CA ILE A 158 9.19 -6.66 -5.34
C ILE A 158 8.24 -6.55 -4.15
N ASN A 159 6.98 -6.21 -4.39
CA ASN A 159 6.00 -6.01 -3.31
C ASN A 159 5.84 -7.27 -2.45
N LEU A 160 5.94 -7.11 -1.12
CA LEU A 160 5.79 -8.18 -0.13
C LEU A 160 4.42 -8.89 -0.20
N GLY A 161 3.40 -8.27 -0.80
CA GLY A 161 2.11 -8.91 -1.04
C GLY A 161 2.17 -10.13 -1.97
N LEU A 162 3.27 -10.32 -2.71
CA LEU A 162 3.58 -11.47 -3.59
C LEU A 162 2.37 -12.02 -4.36
N THR A 163 1.48 -11.14 -4.84
CA THR A 163 0.40 -11.54 -5.75
C THR A 163 0.96 -11.64 -7.16
N ALA A 164 0.60 -12.70 -7.89
CA ALA A 164 0.97 -12.90 -9.30
C ALA A 164 0.89 -11.59 -10.11
N GLY A 165 2.01 -11.18 -10.72
CA GLY A 165 2.17 -9.87 -11.38
C GLY A 165 2.78 -8.76 -10.50
N GLY A 166 3.51 -9.14 -9.45
CA GLY A 166 4.02 -8.29 -8.37
C GLY A 166 4.50 -6.89 -8.79
N GLU A 167 3.90 -5.86 -8.20
CA GLU A 167 4.36 -4.49 -8.35
C GLU A 167 5.81 -4.35 -7.86
N THR A 168 6.68 -3.77 -8.69
CA THR A 168 8.05 -3.40 -8.31
C THR A 168 8.10 -1.99 -7.72
N LEU A 169 9.15 -1.67 -6.97
CA LEU A 169 9.37 -0.30 -6.50
C LEU A 169 9.50 0.67 -7.70
N ALA A 170 10.15 0.25 -8.78
CA ALA A 170 10.24 1.02 -10.02
C ALA A 170 8.86 1.37 -10.62
N SER A 171 7.95 0.40 -10.75
CA SER A 171 6.62 0.68 -11.29
C SER A 171 5.76 1.51 -10.34
N ARG A 172 5.97 1.37 -9.02
CA ARG A 172 5.36 2.25 -8.01
C ARG A 172 5.86 3.70 -8.14
N ILE A 173 7.15 3.92 -8.32
CA ILE A 173 7.74 5.24 -8.58
C ILE A 173 7.06 5.89 -9.79
N ALA A 174 7.05 5.20 -10.93
CA ALA A 174 6.47 5.71 -12.16
C ALA A 174 4.98 6.08 -12.00
N LYS A 175 4.22 5.24 -11.27
CA LYS A 175 2.80 5.50 -10.96
C LYS A 175 2.61 6.76 -10.13
N MET A 176 3.43 6.97 -9.08
CA MET A 176 3.28 8.13 -8.20
C MET A 176 3.69 9.43 -8.91
N GLN A 177 4.78 9.40 -9.68
CA GLN A 177 5.20 10.54 -10.49
C GLN A 177 4.12 10.94 -11.50
N ARG A 178 3.52 9.97 -12.21
CA ARG A 178 2.37 10.22 -13.10
C ARG A 178 1.22 10.90 -12.35
N LYS A 179 0.91 10.45 -11.13
CA LYS A 179 -0.20 10.99 -10.35
C LYS A 179 0.00 12.44 -9.93
N VAL A 180 1.22 12.82 -9.56
CA VAL A 180 1.51 14.21 -9.20
C VAL A 180 1.41 15.11 -10.42
N ARG A 181 1.95 14.67 -11.57
CA ARG A 181 1.83 15.41 -12.83
C ARG A 181 0.40 15.61 -13.30
N MET A 182 -0.57 14.79 -12.87
CA MET A 182 -1.98 14.98 -13.24
C MET A 182 -2.56 16.32 -12.78
N CYS A 183 -2.10 16.88 -11.67
CA CYS A 183 -2.59 18.17 -11.19
C CYS A 183 -2.20 19.34 -12.11
N THR A 184 -1.13 19.19 -12.89
CA THR A 184 -0.63 20.22 -13.82
C THR A 184 -0.96 19.92 -15.28
N GLU A 185 -1.02 18.64 -15.66
CA GLU A 185 -1.13 18.22 -17.06
C GLU A 185 -2.56 17.84 -17.49
N ASN A 186 -3.49 17.60 -16.56
CA ASN A 186 -4.82 17.10 -16.89
C ASN A 186 -5.91 18.18 -16.80
N ALA A 187 -6.55 18.47 -17.94
CA ALA A 187 -7.64 19.44 -18.04
C ALA A 187 -8.90 19.06 -17.22
N SER A 188 -9.19 17.77 -17.04
CA SER A 188 -10.34 17.36 -16.20
C SER A 188 -10.07 17.62 -14.72
N VAL A 189 -8.83 17.41 -14.27
CA VAL A 189 -8.38 17.71 -12.91
C VAL A 189 -8.42 19.23 -12.68
N SER A 190 -7.89 20.00 -13.63
CA SER A 190 -7.95 21.48 -13.62
C SER A 190 -9.40 21.98 -13.49
N ARG A 191 -10.34 21.47 -14.30
CA ARG A 191 -11.76 21.85 -14.23
C ARG A 191 -12.40 21.46 -12.89
N TRP A 192 -12.06 20.27 -12.39
CA TRP A 192 -12.56 19.80 -11.09
C TRP A 192 -12.08 20.69 -9.95
N LEU A 193 -10.80 21.09 -9.97
CA LEU A 193 -10.20 22.02 -9.00
C LEU A 193 -10.89 23.39 -9.06
N SER A 194 -11.15 23.94 -10.26
CA SER A 194 -11.90 25.19 -10.41
C SER A 194 -13.27 25.13 -9.72
N ALA A 195 -14.01 24.05 -9.96
CA ALA A 195 -15.36 23.87 -9.40
C ALA A 195 -15.34 23.66 -7.88
N HIS A 196 -14.32 23.00 -7.34
CA HIS A 196 -14.29 22.59 -5.93
C HIS A 196 -13.42 23.47 -5.05
N PHE A 197 -12.63 24.39 -5.58
CA PHE A 197 -11.72 25.23 -4.79
C PHE A 197 -11.66 26.67 -5.30
N GLU A 198 -12.58 27.08 -6.19
CA GLU A 198 -12.58 28.41 -6.84
C GLU A 198 -11.25 28.70 -7.55
N TRP A 199 -10.58 27.63 -7.99
CA TRP A 199 -9.26 27.68 -8.58
C TRP A 199 -9.31 28.29 -9.99
N THR A 200 -8.51 29.33 -10.23
CA THR A 200 -8.19 29.83 -11.57
C THR A 200 -6.69 29.68 -11.80
N GLN A 201 -6.28 29.16 -12.97
CA GLN A 201 -4.86 28.95 -13.33
C GLN A 201 -4.00 30.21 -13.19
N ALA A 202 -4.62 31.39 -13.24
CA ALA A 202 -3.95 32.68 -13.11
C ALA A 202 -3.55 33.04 -11.67
N ASN A 203 -4.21 32.48 -10.63
CA ASN A 203 -4.11 33.01 -9.26
C ASN A 203 -3.74 31.98 -8.18
N VAL A 204 -3.72 30.67 -8.48
CA VAL A 204 -3.53 29.63 -7.45
C VAL A 204 -2.62 28.49 -7.93
N VAL A 205 -1.50 28.28 -7.23
CA VAL A 205 -0.58 27.16 -7.46
C VAL A 205 -0.95 25.99 -6.55
N ILE A 206 -1.16 24.80 -7.12
CA ILE A 206 -1.34 23.57 -6.33
C ILE A 206 0.01 22.90 -6.13
N GLN A 207 0.38 22.74 -4.86
CA GLN A 207 1.58 22.01 -4.47
C GLN A 207 1.24 20.53 -4.29
N SER A 208 1.75 19.70 -5.20
CA SER A 208 1.51 18.26 -5.18
C SER A 208 2.67 17.53 -4.53
N HIS A 209 2.37 16.73 -3.49
CA HIS A 209 3.35 15.99 -2.73
C HIS A 209 3.04 14.48 -2.68
N ILE A 210 4.09 13.69 -2.63
CA ILE A 210 4.05 12.25 -2.41
C ILE A 210 4.33 11.94 -0.94
N LEU A 211 3.44 11.16 -0.34
CA LEU A 211 3.62 10.54 0.97
C LEU A 211 3.76 9.02 0.82
N LEU A 212 4.94 8.55 0.39
CA LEU A 212 5.26 7.12 0.28
C LEU A 212 6.00 6.62 1.52
N ARG A 213 5.34 5.83 2.37
CA ARG A 213 5.91 5.24 3.60
C ARG A 213 5.95 3.71 3.52
N GLY A 214 6.62 3.09 4.49
CA GLY A 214 6.64 1.64 4.70
C GLY A 214 8.04 1.10 4.91
N TYR A 215 8.31 -0.14 4.48
CA TYR A 215 9.59 -0.81 4.72
C TYR A 215 10.19 -1.42 3.45
N LEU A 216 11.51 -1.40 3.36
CA LEU A 216 12.29 -2.25 2.44
C LEU A 216 12.92 -3.38 3.24
N TYR A 217 12.71 -4.62 2.79
CA TYR A 217 13.22 -5.83 3.43
C TYR A 217 14.38 -6.41 2.65
N TYR A 218 15.41 -6.82 3.36
CA TYR A 218 16.66 -7.34 2.77
C TYR A 218 16.88 -8.81 3.12
N PRO A 219 17.48 -9.63 2.24
CA PRO A 219 17.69 -11.04 2.53
C PRO A 219 18.54 -11.22 3.79
N LEU A 220 17.98 -11.89 4.81
CA LEU A 220 18.64 -12.11 6.09
C LEU A 220 19.92 -12.95 5.93
N ALA A 221 19.95 -13.84 4.93
CA ALA A 221 21.13 -14.60 4.51
C ALA A 221 22.36 -13.72 4.21
N LEU A 222 22.15 -12.46 3.78
CA LEU A 222 23.22 -11.51 3.49
C LEU A 222 23.62 -10.66 4.71
N LEU A 223 22.84 -10.69 5.79
CA LEU A 223 23.04 -9.85 6.98
C LEU A 223 23.75 -10.64 8.09
N ALA A 224 24.60 -9.97 8.86
CA ALA A 224 25.26 -10.58 10.02
C ALA A 224 24.29 -10.82 11.19
N SER A 225 23.31 -9.93 11.36
CA SER A 225 22.24 -10.02 12.36
C SER A 225 20.96 -9.36 11.83
N THR A 226 19.82 -9.66 12.44
CA THR A 226 18.52 -9.02 12.20
C THR A 226 18.51 -7.52 12.46
N THR A 227 19.46 -7.00 13.25
CA THR A 227 19.64 -5.56 13.52
C THR A 227 20.75 -4.92 12.69
N SER A 228 21.41 -5.67 11.81
CA SER A 228 22.52 -5.14 11.00
C SER A 228 22.05 -4.18 9.92
N THR A 229 22.86 -3.14 9.67
CA THR A 229 22.72 -2.27 8.49
C THR A 229 23.41 -2.89 7.28
N LEU A 230 22.88 -2.67 6.08
CA LEU A 230 23.51 -3.12 4.81
C LEU A 230 24.92 -2.56 4.56
N SER A 231 25.41 -1.59 5.35
CA SER A 231 26.79 -1.11 5.22
C SER A 231 27.83 -2.23 5.41
N SER A 232 27.46 -3.35 6.05
CA SER A 232 28.30 -4.54 6.17
C SER A 232 28.19 -5.50 4.98
N THR A 233 27.30 -5.22 4.03
CA THR A 233 27.05 -6.02 2.82
C THR A 233 27.54 -5.26 1.59
N ARG A 234 28.20 -5.94 0.63
CA ARG A 234 28.74 -5.31 -0.60
C ARG A 234 27.66 -4.88 -1.62
N VAL A 235 26.44 -4.60 -1.15
CA VAL A 235 25.29 -4.31 -2.02
C VAL A 235 25.11 -2.79 -2.09
N GLU A 236 25.38 -2.22 -3.26
CA GLU A 236 25.09 -0.80 -3.51
C GLU A 236 23.60 -0.61 -3.79
N LEU A 237 22.97 0.29 -3.01
CA LEU A 237 21.57 0.68 -3.20
C LEU A 237 21.47 1.82 -4.23
N PRO A 238 20.38 1.87 -5.01
CA PRO A 238 20.08 3.03 -5.86
C PRO A 238 20.03 4.33 -5.05
N SER A 239 20.57 5.42 -5.62
CA SER A 239 20.48 6.78 -5.04
C SER A 239 19.04 7.25 -4.81
N ALA A 240 18.10 6.71 -5.60
CA ALA A 240 16.67 6.98 -5.48
C ALA A 240 16.05 6.44 -4.17
N ILE A 241 16.71 5.53 -3.45
CA ILE A 241 16.25 5.02 -2.16
C ILE A 241 16.71 5.99 -1.07
N ASN A 242 15.81 6.35 -0.16
CA ASN A 242 16.16 7.21 0.97
C ASN A 242 17.19 6.50 1.87
N ALA A 243 18.31 7.13 2.23
CA ALA A 243 19.31 6.49 3.11
C ALA A 243 18.72 6.06 4.47
N ASP A 244 17.76 6.82 4.98
CA ASP A 244 17.12 6.62 6.28
C ASP A 244 15.84 5.77 6.20
N HIS A 245 15.48 5.22 5.03
CA HIS A 245 14.27 4.41 4.90
C HIS A 245 14.18 3.32 5.99
N LEU A 246 12.96 2.96 6.38
CA LEU A 246 12.78 1.89 7.36
C LEU A 246 13.16 0.56 6.73
N ARG A 247 14.08 -0.13 7.41
CA ARG A 247 14.68 -1.39 6.97
C ARG A 247 14.08 -2.55 7.75
N GLY A 248 13.88 -3.65 7.05
CA GLY A 248 13.61 -4.96 7.64
C GLY A 248 14.46 -6.03 6.98
N TRP A 249 14.27 -7.27 7.41
CA TRP A 249 14.92 -8.44 6.83
C TRP A 249 13.90 -9.45 6.36
N TRP A 250 14.24 -10.31 5.40
CA TRP A 250 13.37 -11.41 5.00
C TRP A 250 14.14 -12.72 4.92
N SER A 251 13.47 -13.84 5.20
CA SER A 251 14.07 -15.17 5.09
C SER A 251 13.07 -16.20 4.60
N SER A 252 13.55 -17.14 3.77
CA SER A 252 12.87 -18.38 3.42
C SER A 252 13.36 -19.57 4.25
N ASP A 253 14.60 -19.51 4.78
CA ASP A 253 15.15 -20.51 5.70
C ASP A 253 15.08 -19.99 7.15
N VAL A 254 13.84 -19.90 7.65
CA VAL A 254 13.51 -19.24 8.91
C VAL A 254 14.33 -19.78 10.09
N GLU A 255 14.46 -21.10 10.20
CA GLU A 255 15.11 -21.72 11.35
C GLU A 255 16.61 -21.46 11.36
N ALA A 256 17.30 -21.77 10.25
CA ALA A 256 18.74 -21.61 10.17
C ALA A 256 19.15 -20.14 10.32
N ASP A 257 18.44 -19.24 9.64
CA ASP A 257 18.75 -17.81 9.72
C ASP A 257 18.51 -17.23 11.12
N LEU A 258 17.41 -17.57 11.79
CA LEU A 258 17.15 -17.07 13.14
C LEU A 258 18.17 -17.61 14.16
N ILE A 259 18.60 -18.87 14.03
CA ILE A 259 19.66 -19.43 14.89
C ILE A 259 20.95 -18.63 14.73
N ARG A 260 21.30 -18.28 13.49
CA ARG A 260 22.54 -17.56 13.15
C ARG A 260 22.51 -16.08 13.55
N THR A 261 21.35 -15.42 13.43
CA THR A 261 21.29 -13.95 13.44
C THR A 261 20.66 -13.32 14.69
N THR A 262 20.06 -14.13 15.57
CA THR A 262 19.35 -13.65 16.76
C THR A 262 19.84 -14.30 18.06
N PRO A 263 19.89 -13.54 19.17
CA PRO A 263 20.11 -14.11 20.49
C PRO A 263 19.02 -15.10 20.91
N PRO A 264 19.32 -16.12 21.74
CA PRO A 264 18.30 -17.04 22.28
C PRO A 264 17.23 -16.35 23.15
N SER A 265 17.57 -15.19 23.73
CA SER A 265 16.66 -14.39 24.55
C SER A 265 15.65 -13.58 23.72
N SER A 266 15.84 -13.45 22.40
CA SER A 266 14.88 -12.75 21.55
C SER A 266 13.50 -13.41 21.61
N ARG A 267 12.47 -12.57 21.54
CA ARG A 267 11.07 -12.97 21.40
C ARG A 267 10.54 -12.48 20.06
N PHE A 268 9.53 -13.14 19.55
CA PHE A 268 8.94 -12.81 18.27
C PHE A 268 7.45 -12.62 18.37
N ALA A 269 6.89 -11.81 17.49
CA ALA A 269 5.44 -11.72 17.30
C ALA A 269 5.12 -11.70 15.81
N ILE A 270 4.18 -12.56 15.39
CA ILE A 270 3.63 -12.53 14.04
C ILE A 270 2.61 -11.39 13.97
N LEU A 271 2.84 -10.44 13.08
CA LEU A 271 2.10 -9.18 12.99
C LEU A 271 0.98 -9.28 11.95
N PRO A 272 -0.30 -9.19 12.36
CA PRO A 272 -1.38 -8.90 11.43
C PRO A 272 -1.18 -7.55 10.75
N LYS A 273 -1.79 -7.35 9.57
CA LYS A 273 -1.62 -6.13 8.75
C LYS A 273 -1.72 -4.82 9.54
N LEU A 274 -2.64 -4.72 10.50
CA LEU A 274 -2.80 -3.50 11.30
C LEU A 274 -1.57 -3.16 12.17
N PHE A 275 -0.69 -4.10 12.48
CA PHE A 275 0.55 -3.89 13.24
C PHE A 275 1.76 -3.58 12.34
N TRP A 276 1.58 -3.41 11.04
CA TRP A 276 2.70 -3.25 10.10
C TRP A 276 3.33 -1.84 10.07
N LEU A 277 2.73 -0.85 10.74
CA LEU A 277 3.21 0.55 10.73
C LEU A 277 4.23 0.82 11.83
N SER A 278 3.78 1.24 13.03
CA SER A 278 4.68 1.55 14.14
C SER A 278 5.30 0.29 14.77
N LYS A 279 6.44 0.48 15.43
CA LYS A 279 7.11 -0.56 16.21
C LYS A 279 6.19 -1.09 17.31
N VAL A 280 6.29 -2.36 17.70
CA VAL A 280 5.53 -2.94 18.81
C VAL A 280 6.34 -3.00 20.11
N SER A 281 5.64 -3.02 21.24
CA SER A 281 6.19 -3.27 22.56
C SER A 281 5.23 -4.17 23.33
N SER A 282 5.78 -5.03 24.19
CA SER A 282 4.95 -5.79 25.12
C SER A 282 4.56 -4.96 26.34
N ALA A 283 3.42 -5.30 26.91
CA ALA A 283 3.08 -4.95 28.28
C ALA A 283 3.06 -6.22 29.14
N PRO A 284 3.35 -6.11 30.45
CA PRO A 284 3.05 -7.18 31.38
C PRO A 284 1.55 -7.49 31.34
N SER A 285 1.17 -8.77 31.37
CA SER A 285 -0.22 -9.13 31.63
C SER A 285 -0.58 -8.77 33.07
N ASN A 286 -1.82 -8.31 33.25
CA ASN A 286 -2.41 -8.13 34.59
C ASN A 286 -2.85 -9.47 35.21
N ASP A 287 -2.85 -10.55 34.43
CA ASP A 287 -3.15 -11.89 34.91
C ASP A 287 -1.91 -12.49 35.58
N ASP A 288 -2.09 -13.23 36.68
CA ASP A 288 -1.07 -13.87 37.54
C ASP A 288 -0.07 -14.80 36.80
N ASP A 289 -0.22 -15.00 35.49
CA ASP A 289 0.54 -15.95 34.68
C ASP A 289 1.87 -15.41 34.15
N HIS A 290 2.28 -14.19 34.51
CA HIS A 290 3.51 -13.52 34.04
C HIS A 290 3.69 -13.49 32.50
N THR A 291 2.64 -13.79 31.73
CA THR A 291 2.69 -13.83 30.28
C THR A 291 2.73 -12.43 29.72
N GLN A 292 3.70 -12.16 28.84
CA GLN A 292 3.79 -10.85 28.18
C GLN A 292 3.16 -10.91 26.80
N HIS A 293 2.45 -9.83 26.44
CA HIS A 293 1.76 -9.72 25.16
C HIS A 293 1.92 -8.32 24.58
N ILE A 294 1.82 -8.21 23.27
CA ILE A 294 1.69 -6.91 22.60
C ILE A 294 0.23 -6.50 22.72
N VAL A 295 0.00 -5.39 23.41
CA VAL A 295 -1.35 -4.85 23.63
C VAL A 295 -1.97 -4.45 22.29
N GLY A 296 -3.15 -5.00 22.02
CA GLY A 296 -3.98 -4.62 20.89
C GLY A 296 -4.73 -3.31 21.11
N GLY A 297 -5.90 -3.20 20.50
CA GLY A 297 -6.82 -2.06 20.66
C GLY A 297 -8.25 -2.50 20.40
N PRO A 298 -9.24 -1.59 20.45
CA PRO A 298 -10.62 -1.95 20.17
C PRO A 298 -10.78 -2.62 18.79
N GLY A 299 -11.20 -3.88 18.77
CA GLY A 299 -11.32 -4.68 17.54
C GLY A 299 -10.00 -5.21 16.96
N VAL A 300 -8.89 -5.07 17.68
CA VAL A 300 -7.56 -5.56 17.31
C VAL A 300 -7.04 -6.45 18.45
N PRO A 301 -6.85 -7.77 18.22
CA PRO A 301 -6.43 -8.67 19.29
C PRO A 301 -5.02 -8.37 19.78
N SER A 302 -4.77 -8.61 21.06
CA SER A 302 -3.41 -8.68 21.61
C SER A 302 -2.66 -9.86 21.00
N LEU A 303 -1.34 -9.72 20.85
CA LEU A 303 -0.49 -10.73 20.22
C LEU A 303 0.41 -11.40 21.26
N PRO A 304 0.55 -12.73 21.23
CA PRO A 304 1.47 -13.43 22.11
C PRO A 304 2.93 -13.16 21.72
N LEU A 305 3.83 -13.21 22.72
CA LEU A 305 5.25 -13.31 22.47
C LEU A 305 5.65 -14.78 22.31
N LEU A 306 6.28 -15.10 21.19
CA LEU A 306 6.74 -16.43 20.83
C LEU A 306 8.23 -16.56 21.11
N SER A 307 8.66 -17.75 21.56
CA SER A 307 10.06 -18.11 21.51
C SER A 307 10.52 -18.32 20.05
N ARG A 308 11.83 -18.44 19.84
CA ARG A 308 12.38 -18.81 18.52
C ARG A 308 11.83 -20.16 18.03
N ALA A 309 11.65 -21.13 18.91
CA ALA A 309 11.11 -22.44 18.54
C ALA A 309 9.63 -22.35 18.12
N ASP A 310 8.84 -21.57 18.88
CA ASP A 310 7.40 -21.44 18.63
C ASP A 310 7.12 -20.67 17.33
N VAL A 311 7.89 -19.62 17.03
CA VAL A 311 7.73 -18.88 15.76
C VAL A 311 8.14 -19.74 14.57
N VAL A 312 9.18 -20.56 14.68
CA VAL A 312 9.57 -21.51 13.62
C VAL A 312 8.46 -22.54 13.40
N ALA A 313 7.90 -23.10 14.47
CA ALA A 313 6.78 -24.05 14.38
C ALA A 313 5.54 -23.42 13.73
N ALA A 314 5.18 -22.19 14.12
CA ALA A 314 4.08 -21.44 13.52
C ALA A 314 4.31 -21.16 12.02
N CYS A 315 5.53 -20.78 11.63
CA CYS A 315 5.88 -20.55 10.23
C CYS A 315 5.78 -21.82 9.40
N ARG A 316 6.31 -22.96 9.90
CA ARG A 316 6.18 -24.25 9.20
C ARG A 316 4.73 -24.62 9.00
N ALA A 317 3.91 -24.55 10.05
CA ALA A 317 2.48 -24.85 9.96
C ALA A 317 1.75 -23.97 8.92
N HIS A 318 2.07 -22.66 8.89
CA HIS A 318 1.49 -21.71 7.94
C HIS A 318 1.87 -22.03 6.49
N PHE A 319 3.16 -22.20 6.19
CA PHE A 319 3.61 -22.43 4.81
C PHE A 319 3.33 -23.85 4.29
N SER A 320 3.24 -24.85 5.17
CA SER A 320 2.78 -26.19 4.79
C SER A 320 1.29 -26.23 4.43
N SER A 321 0.49 -25.25 4.87
CA SER A 321 -0.96 -25.23 4.61
C SER A 321 -1.33 -24.79 3.19
N SER A 322 -0.46 -24.06 2.49
CA SER A 322 -0.71 -23.60 1.13
C SER A 322 0.58 -23.17 0.41
N PRO A 323 0.80 -23.61 -0.85
CA PRO A 323 1.92 -23.14 -1.66
C PRO A 323 1.84 -21.64 -2.01
N THR A 324 0.64 -21.04 -1.90
CA THR A 324 0.41 -19.59 -2.11
C THR A 324 0.21 -18.83 -0.79
N ALA A 325 0.64 -19.44 0.32
CA ALA A 325 0.57 -18.82 1.64
C ALA A 325 1.27 -17.46 1.62
N LYS A 326 0.53 -16.43 2.08
CA LYS A 326 1.03 -15.06 2.10
C LYS A 326 2.22 -14.95 3.08
N PRO A 327 3.16 -14.04 2.81
CA PRO A 327 4.24 -13.75 3.76
C PRO A 327 3.74 -13.37 5.15
N LEU A 328 4.49 -13.80 6.15
CA LEU A 328 4.26 -13.44 7.56
C LEU A 328 5.21 -12.31 7.94
N VAL A 329 4.68 -11.15 8.29
CA VAL A 329 5.51 -10.07 8.88
C VAL A 329 5.67 -10.35 10.36
N VAL A 330 6.88 -10.16 10.87
CA VAL A 330 7.22 -10.44 12.27
C VAL A 330 8.00 -9.29 12.90
N ALA A 331 7.80 -9.10 14.21
CA ALA A 331 8.69 -8.28 15.03
C ALA A 331 9.61 -9.19 15.82
N GLU A 332 10.90 -8.86 15.87
CA GLU A 332 11.81 -9.34 16.91
C GLU A 332 11.80 -8.33 18.05
N LEU A 333 11.54 -8.80 19.27
CA LEU A 333 11.56 -8.02 20.48
C LEU A 333 12.66 -8.51 21.42
N ARG A 334 13.31 -7.56 22.10
CA ARG A 334 14.27 -7.83 23.17
C ARG A 334 13.83 -7.10 24.42
N GLU A 335 14.28 -7.62 25.56
CA GLU A 335 14.03 -7.01 26.85
C GLU A 335 14.61 -5.59 26.88
N SER A 336 13.82 -4.64 27.39
CA SER A 336 14.24 -3.26 27.62
C SER A 336 15.28 -3.21 28.75
N GLU A 337 16.15 -2.20 28.76
CA GLU A 337 17.14 -1.95 29.82
C GLU A 337 16.50 -1.88 31.23
N HIS A 338 15.20 -1.60 31.32
CA HIS A 338 14.44 -1.55 32.56
C HIS A 338 13.69 -2.86 32.92
N ALA A 339 14.02 -3.99 32.26
CA ALA A 339 13.64 -5.37 32.60
C ALA A 339 12.15 -5.72 32.80
N THR A 340 11.22 -4.85 32.37
CA THR A 340 9.77 -5.06 32.57
C THR A 340 8.97 -5.19 31.27
N THR A 341 9.59 -4.90 30.12
CA THR A 341 8.92 -4.86 28.82
C THR A 341 9.88 -5.32 27.73
N PHE A 342 9.33 -5.89 26.66
CA PHE A 342 10.06 -6.21 25.43
C PHE A 342 9.72 -5.15 24.39
N VAL A 343 10.74 -4.69 23.67
CA VAL A 343 10.60 -3.64 22.64
C VAL A 343 11.09 -4.19 21.32
N GLU A 344 10.38 -3.87 20.24
CA GLU A 344 10.80 -4.23 18.89
C GLU A 344 12.16 -3.62 18.54
N VAL A 345 13.13 -4.50 18.28
CA VAL A 345 14.48 -4.15 17.83
C VAL A 345 14.65 -4.30 16.32
N SER A 346 13.91 -5.22 15.70
CA SER A 346 13.95 -5.44 14.26
C SER A 346 12.59 -5.93 13.73
N ARG A 347 12.39 -5.76 12.41
CA ARG A 347 11.19 -6.21 11.71
C ARG A 347 11.58 -7.13 10.56
N GLY A 348 10.93 -8.28 10.51
CA GLY A 348 11.19 -9.34 9.56
C GLY A 348 9.98 -9.67 8.69
N ALA A 349 10.23 -10.41 7.61
CA ALA A 349 9.21 -11.09 6.83
C ALA A 349 9.65 -12.53 6.52
N PHE A 350 8.82 -13.51 6.85
CA PHE A 350 9.03 -14.89 6.44
C PHE A 350 8.25 -15.18 5.16
N ILE A 351 8.88 -15.92 4.25
CA ILE A 351 8.30 -16.34 2.98
C ILE A 351 8.51 -17.85 2.78
N ALA A 352 7.63 -18.53 2.02
CA ALA A 352 7.76 -19.96 1.78
C ALA A 352 8.99 -20.28 0.91
N GLN A 353 9.05 -19.70 -0.30
CA GLN A 353 10.16 -19.84 -1.24
C GLN A 353 10.04 -18.72 -2.28
N LEU A 354 11.16 -18.07 -2.62
CA LEU A 354 11.11 -16.90 -3.50
C LEU A 354 10.69 -17.26 -4.93
N SER A 355 11.13 -18.40 -5.47
CA SER A 355 10.71 -18.91 -6.79
C SER A 355 9.22 -19.21 -6.85
N LEU A 356 8.67 -19.95 -5.88
CA LEU A 356 7.23 -20.24 -5.80
C LEU A 356 6.37 -18.98 -5.60
N ALA A 357 6.90 -17.96 -4.90
CA ALA A 357 6.19 -16.72 -4.66
C ALA A 357 6.31 -15.69 -5.81
N LEU A 358 7.35 -15.79 -6.64
CA LEU A 358 7.51 -15.01 -7.86
C LEU A 358 6.90 -15.71 -9.09
N GLY A 359 6.54 -16.99 -8.96
CA GLY A 359 6.25 -17.90 -10.06
C GLY A 359 7.57 -18.36 -10.69
N ASP A 360 7.77 -19.67 -10.83
CA ASP A 360 8.81 -20.21 -11.74
C ASP A 360 8.69 -19.54 -13.11
N ASP A 361 9.81 -19.44 -13.86
CA ASP A 361 10.11 -18.79 -15.16
C ASP A 361 9.00 -18.82 -16.27
N GLY A 362 7.78 -18.46 -15.91
CA GLY A 362 6.55 -18.62 -16.65
C GLY A 362 5.91 -17.25 -16.80
N ILE A 363 6.28 -16.59 -17.90
CA ILE A 363 5.58 -15.45 -18.53
C ILE A 363 4.75 -14.59 -17.56
N SER A 364 5.39 -13.57 -16.95
CA SER A 364 4.70 -12.65 -16.04
C SER A 364 3.49 -11.96 -16.68
N TYR A 365 2.45 -11.68 -15.90
CA TYR A 365 1.25 -10.92 -16.34
C TYR A 365 1.61 -9.61 -17.06
N SER A 366 2.65 -8.91 -16.62
CA SER A 366 3.17 -7.70 -17.27
C SER A 366 3.72 -7.95 -18.66
N VAL A 367 4.40 -9.08 -18.89
CA VAL A 367 4.93 -9.48 -20.20
C VAL A 367 3.79 -9.87 -21.12
N VAL A 368 2.81 -10.66 -20.65
CA VAL A 368 1.60 -10.98 -21.43
C VAL A 368 0.83 -9.71 -21.79
N LYS A 369 0.64 -8.78 -20.83
CA LYS A 369 -0.05 -7.51 -21.04
C LYS A 369 0.65 -6.63 -22.06
N ALA A 370 1.97 -6.52 -21.98
CA ALA A 370 2.78 -5.73 -22.92
C ALA A 370 2.73 -6.31 -24.34
N GLU A 371 2.79 -7.64 -24.47
CA GLU A 371 2.79 -8.29 -25.77
C GLU A 371 1.40 -8.26 -26.43
N VAL A 372 0.33 -8.45 -25.66
CA VAL A 372 -1.06 -8.25 -26.13
C VAL A 372 -1.27 -6.80 -26.58
N ALA A 373 -0.78 -5.82 -25.82
CA ALA A 373 -0.86 -4.41 -26.22
C ALA A 373 -0.09 -4.13 -27.52
N ARG A 374 1.10 -4.72 -27.69
CA ARG A 374 1.92 -4.60 -28.90
C ARG A 374 1.21 -5.16 -30.14
N VAL A 375 0.59 -6.35 -30.03
CA VAL A 375 -0.15 -6.97 -31.13
C VAL A 375 -1.41 -6.17 -31.48
N LEU A 376 -2.14 -5.67 -30.49
CA LEU A 376 -3.36 -4.87 -30.70
C LEU A 376 -3.06 -3.50 -31.34
N MET A 377 -1.97 -2.85 -30.94
CA MET A 377 -1.51 -1.58 -31.54
C MET A 377 -1.15 -1.74 -33.02
N HIS A 378 -0.54 -2.87 -33.40
CA HIS A 378 -0.15 -3.12 -34.80
C HIS A 378 -1.35 -3.42 -35.73
N ARG A 379 -2.51 -3.79 -35.17
CA ARG A 379 -3.69 -4.24 -35.94
C ARG A 379 -4.89 -3.30 -35.85
N LYS A 380 -4.70 -2.06 -35.38
CA LYS A 380 -5.72 -0.97 -35.31
C LYS A 380 -7.07 -1.43 -34.76
N GLY A 381 -7.09 -2.27 -33.72
CA GLY A 381 -8.33 -2.68 -33.04
C GLY A 381 -9.31 -3.56 -33.84
N ARG A 382 -9.02 -3.94 -35.10
CA ARG A 382 -10.00 -4.60 -36.00
C ARG A 382 -10.36 -6.06 -35.66
N TYR A 383 -9.74 -6.66 -34.65
CA TYR A 383 -9.90 -8.09 -34.35
C TYR A 383 -10.11 -8.38 -32.87
N LEU A 384 -10.81 -7.50 -32.15
CA LEU A 384 -11.19 -7.73 -30.75
C LEU A 384 -12.08 -8.98 -30.57
N VAL A 385 -12.72 -9.46 -31.65
CA VAL A 385 -13.66 -10.59 -31.63
C VAL A 385 -12.99 -11.96 -31.86
N GLN A 386 -11.76 -12.02 -32.40
CA GLN A 386 -11.09 -13.31 -32.66
C GLN A 386 -10.14 -13.79 -31.55
N CYS A 387 -9.97 -13.04 -30.46
CA CYS A 387 -9.27 -13.54 -29.28
C CYS A 387 -10.18 -14.48 -28.46
N LEU A 388 -10.51 -15.62 -29.05
CA LEU A 388 -11.06 -16.78 -28.34
C LEU A 388 -9.94 -17.36 -27.47
N VAL A 389 -10.08 -17.14 -26.16
CA VAL A 389 -9.64 -17.97 -25.03
C VAL A 389 -8.77 -19.16 -25.42
N VAL A 390 -7.46 -19.09 -25.15
CA VAL A 390 -6.68 -20.27 -24.78
C VAL A 390 -6.56 -20.24 -23.26
N LEU A 391 -7.33 -21.09 -22.59
CA LEU A 391 -6.97 -21.55 -21.26
C LEU A 391 -5.77 -22.47 -21.46
N VAL A 392 -4.58 -22.06 -20.99
CA VAL A 392 -3.52 -23.05 -20.76
C VAL A 392 -3.81 -23.60 -19.36
N GLU A 393 -4.37 -24.81 -19.29
CA GLU A 393 -4.17 -25.65 -18.12
C GLU A 393 -2.69 -26.07 -18.16
N GLU A 394 -1.89 -25.54 -17.24
CA GLU A 394 -0.69 -26.28 -16.81
C GLU A 394 -1.14 -27.42 -15.91
N GLU A 395 -0.35 -28.51 -15.89
CA GLU A 395 -0.59 -29.72 -15.09
C GLU A 395 -0.80 -29.45 -13.58
N ASP A 396 -0.52 -28.24 -13.10
CA ASP A 396 -0.62 -27.81 -11.70
C ASP A 396 -1.81 -26.89 -11.35
N GLY A 397 -2.78 -26.69 -12.27
CA GLY A 397 -4.12 -26.21 -11.89
C GLY A 397 -4.31 -24.70 -11.64
N ASN A 398 -3.44 -23.81 -12.13
CA ASN A 398 -3.63 -22.36 -12.04
C ASN A 398 -4.43 -21.78 -13.23
N LEU A 399 -5.62 -21.23 -12.97
CA LEU A 399 -6.51 -20.67 -14.01
C LEU A 399 -6.40 -19.13 -14.10
N PHE A 400 -5.82 -18.57 -15.17
CA PHE A 400 -5.80 -17.12 -15.40
C PHE A 400 -7.10 -16.60 -16.05
N ARG A 401 -7.65 -15.49 -15.53
CA ARG A 401 -8.81 -14.79 -16.13
C ARG A 401 -8.36 -13.71 -17.13
N ILE A 402 -8.13 -14.13 -18.37
CA ILE A 402 -7.73 -13.28 -19.53
C ILE A 402 -8.71 -12.12 -19.81
N GLY A 403 -9.98 -12.20 -19.40
CA GLY A 403 -10.97 -11.15 -19.64
C GLY A 403 -10.65 -9.79 -18.99
N GLN A 404 -9.91 -9.77 -17.88
CA GLN A 404 -9.54 -8.51 -17.20
C GLN A 404 -8.39 -7.78 -17.93
N LEU A 405 -7.48 -8.53 -18.56
CA LEU A 405 -6.35 -8.01 -19.34
C LEU A 405 -6.80 -7.22 -20.58
N MET A 406 -7.84 -7.70 -21.25
CA MET A 406 -8.33 -7.09 -22.48
C MET A 406 -9.04 -5.75 -22.23
N LEU A 407 -9.77 -5.62 -21.12
CA LEU A 407 -10.42 -4.36 -20.72
C LEU A 407 -9.40 -3.29 -20.34
N ASP A 408 -8.34 -3.69 -19.64
CA ASP A 408 -7.23 -2.80 -19.27
C ASP A 408 -6.42 -2.31 -20.50
N ALA A 409 -6.33 -3.14 -21.55
CA ALA A 409 -5.58 -2.80 -22.77
C ALA A 409 -6.35 -1.86 -23.71
N ARG A 410 -7.70 -1.90 -23.73
CA ARG A 410 -8.52 -1.01 -24.57
C ARG A 410 -8.40 0.47 -24.15
N GLY A 411 -8.18 0.75 -22.87
CA GLY A 411 -7.96 2.13 -22.37
C GLY A 411 -6.71 2.82 -22.93
N LEU A 412 -5.87 2.09 -23.68
CA LEU A 412 -4.66 2.58 -24.35
C LEU A 412 -4.84 2.79 -25.86
N VAL A 413 -6.01 2.50 -26.43
CA VAL A 413 -6.28 2.55 -27.87
C VAL A 413 -7.41 3.55 -28.16
N HIS A 414 -7.11 4.65 -28.85
CA HIS A 414 -8.13 5.55 -29.37
C HIS A 414 -8.90 4.86 -30.51
N ALA A 415 -10.23 4.81 -30.39
CA ALA A 415 -11.12 4.32 -31.43
C ALA A 415 -11.98 5.50 -31.91
N ASP A 416 -11.94 5.77 -33.21
CA ASP A 416 -12.94 6.58 -33.90
C ASP A 416 -14.19 5.72 -34.12
N ASP A 417 -15.34 6.31 -33.84
CA ASP A 417 -16.67 5.72 -33.99
C ASP A 417 -17.07 5.66 -35.47
N ASP A 418 -17.39 4.45 -35.95
CA ASP A 418 -18.40 4.15 -36.98
C ASP A 418 -18.14 2.73 -37.53
N ASP A 419 -18.77 1.70 -36.94
CA ASP A 419 -19.38 0.59 -37.70
C ASP A 419 -20.19 -0.35 -36.79
N ASP A 420 -21.46 -0.54 -37.10
CA ASP A 420 -22.52 -1.04 -36.21
C ASP A 420 -22.83 -2.54 -36.43
N GLY A 421 -21.81 -3.36 -36.72
CA GLY A 421 -21.99 -4.78 -37.03
C GLY A 421 -21.10 -5.68 -36.18
N GLY A 422 -21.58 -6.19 -35.03
CA GLY A 422 -20.73 -7.10 -34.26
C GLY A 422 -21.31 -7.95 -33.14
N ILE A 423 -22.49 -7.63 -32.58
CA ILE A 423 -22.94 -8.30 -31.35
C ILE A 423 -24.13 -9.25 -31.55
N ASP A 424 -25.08 -8.93 -32.42
CA ASP A 424 -26.33 -9.70 -32.53
C ASP A 424 -26.16 -11.07 -33.24
N HIS A 425 -25.21 -11.17 -34.18
CA HIS A 425 -24.88 -12.44 -34.84
C HIS A 425 -24.11 -13.40 -33.91
N VAL A 426 -23.32 -12.85 -32.97
CA VAL A 426 -22.56 -13.63 -31.98
C VAL A 426 -23.50 -14.17 -30.91
N MET A 427 -24.50 -13.39 -30.49
CA MET A 427 -25.48 -13.80 -29.46
C MET A 427 -26.33 -14.99 -29.90
N THR A 428 -26.75 -15.07 -31.16
CA THR A 428 -27.55 -16.19 -31.68
C THR A 428 -26.79 -17.52 -31.74
N THR A 429 -25.46 -17.48 -31.83
CA THR A 429 -24.60 -18.67 -31.93
C THR A 429 -24.24 -19.26 -30.56
N ILE A 430 -24.24 -18.45 -29.49
CA ILE A 430 -23.77 -18.83 -28.15
C ILE A 430 -24.90 -19.41 -27.26
N ILE A 431 -26.15 -19.05 -27.51
CA ILE A 431 -27.32 -19.38 -26.66
C ILE A 431 -27.58 -20.89 -26.44
N PRO A 432 -27.26 -21.85 -27.35
CA PRO A 432 -27.58 -23.27 -27.11
C PRO A 432 -26.63 -23.99 -26.13
N ASP A 433 -25.43 -23.43 -25.88
CA ASP A 433 -24.36 -24.12 -25.16
C ASP A 433 -24.22 -23.61 -23.71
N LYS A 434 -24.65 -24.42 -22.76
CA LYS A 434 -24.63 -24.09 -21.32
C LYS A 434 -23.23 -23.86 -20.76
N THR A 435 -22.17 -24.36 -21.40
CA THR A 435 -20.78 -24.12 -20.96
C THR A 435 -20.30 -22.70 -21.25
N LYS A 436 -20.97 -22.00 -22.18
CA LYS A 436 -20.60 -20.65 -22.65
C LYS A 436 -21.39 -19.52 -21.98
N TRP A 437 -22.21 -19.84 -20.97
CA TRP A 437 -22.99 -18.87 -20.19
C TRP A 437 -22.13 -17.82 -19.47
N TRP A 438 -20.87 -18.14 -19.17
CA TRP A 438 -19.93 -17.17 -18.61
C TRP A 438 -19.54 -16.08 -19.61
N SER A 439 -19.46 -16.40 -20.90
CA SER A 439 -19.24 -15.44 -22.00
C SER A 439 -20.44 -14.50 -22.16
N VAL A 440 -21.67 -15.01 -22.00
CA VAL A 440 -22.90 -14.19 -22.00
C VAL A 440 -22.96 -13.26 -20.78
N ARG A 441 -22.59 -13.74 -19.58
CA ARG A 441 -22.47 -12.89 -18.37
C ARG A 441 -21.40 -11.80 -18.52
N PHE A 442 -20.27 -12.14 -19.14
CA PHE A 442 -19.21 -11.18 -19.43
C PHE A 442 -19.69 -10.12 -20.44
N LEU A 443 -20.35 -10.53 -21.52
CA LEU A 443 -20.91 -9.62 -22.53
C LEU A 443 -22.04 -8.73 -21.98
N LEU A 444 -22.91 -9.26 -21.11
CA LEU A 444 -23.96 -8.48 -20.43
C LEU A 444 -23.36 -7.46 -19.46
N LYS A 445 -22.32 -7.84 -18.71
CA LYS A 445 -21.63 -6.95 -17.78
C LYS A 445 -20.79 -5.91 -18.52
N ALA A 446 -20.17 -6.29 -19.64
CA ALA A 446 -19.53 -5.37 -20.56
C ALA A 446 -20.55 -4.40 -21.18
N LYS A 447 -21.70 -4.87 -21.67
CA LYS A 447 -22.79 -4.01 -22.19
C LYS A 447 -23.34 -3.05 -21.14
N HIS A 448 -23.48 -3.47 -19.89
CA HIS A 448 -23.97 -2.61 -18.82
C HIS A 448 -22.96 -1.53 -18.39
N VAL A 449 -21.66 -1.86 -18.46
CA VAL A 449 -20.56 -0.92 -18.20
C VAL A 449 -20.29 -0.01 -19.41
N LEU A 450 -20.53 -0.51 -20.63
CA LEU A 450 -20.31 0.21 -21.89
C LEU A 450 -21.53 0.99 -22.38
N GLY A 451 -22.74 0.70 -21.89
CA GLY A 451 -24.01 1.29 -22.34
C GLY A 451 -24.66 2.29 -21.38
N GLY A 452 -23.97 2.70 -20.31
CA GLY A 452 -24.50 3.60 -19.29
C GLY A 452 -24.38 5.09 -19.61
N ALA A 453 -24.83 5.54 -20.79
CA ALA A 453 -25.11 6.95 -21.07
C ALA A 453 -26.20 7.09 -22.13
N SER A 454 -27.42 6.64 -21.82
CA SER A 454 -28.71 7.24 -22.24
C SER A 454 -29.84 6.26 -21.99
N ALA A 455 -30.70 6.55 -21.00
CA ALA A 455 -32.10 6.16 -21.03
C ALA A 455 -32.86 6.91 -19.92
N SER A 456 -33.53 7.97 -20.34
CA SER A 456 -34.64 8.60 -19.62
C SER A 456 -35.81 7.63 -19.39
N SER A 457 -36.49 7.84 -18.27
CA SER A 457 -37.73 7.27 -17.74
C SER A 457 -38.68 6.50 -18.69
N PRO A 458 -39.31 5.40 -18.24
CA PRO A 458 -40.41 4.76 -18.96
C PRO A 458 -41.74 5.51 -18.72
N ARG A 459 -42.47 5.81 -19.80
CA ARG A 459 -43.90 6.12 -19.77
C ARG A 459 -44.70 4.89 -20.19
N HIS A 460 -45.64 4.55 -19.31
CA HIS A 460 -47.01 4.06 -19.50
C HIS A 460 -47.38 2.75 -20.22
N ASP A 461 -48.31 2.07 -19.53
CA ASP A 461 -49.42 1.22 -19.95
C ASP A 461 -49.15 -0.23 -20.37
N GLN A 462 -49.38 -1.15 -19.42
CA GLN A 462 -50.55 -2.05 -19.41
C GLN A 462 -50.88 -2.51 -17.99
#